data_AF-A0A2A4G7V9-F1
#
_entry.id   AF-A0A2A4G7V9-F1
#
_cell.length_a   1.000
_cell.length_b   1.000
_cell.length_c   1.000
_cell.angle_alpha   90.00
_cell.angle_beta   90.00
_cell.angle_gamma   90.00
#
_symmetry.space_group_name_H-M   'P 1'
#
loop_
_entity.id
_entity.type
_entity.pdbx_description
1 polymer ?
#
loop_
_entity_poly.entity_id
_entity_poly.type
_entity_poly.pdbx_seq_one_letter_code
_entity_poly.pdbx_strand_id
1 'polypeptide(L)'
;MKKLTYCILLLLAFLPVSAQITVNDFKNSLKTTQRDVLGIVPFENPINGLYNVVILDTKRAYAYLFDENHNLVDSLATEDRERKYKKILGYSIANGRDFRAYLTNDKTNSFAIADFNFTTRTVGYRPVKFKLPKGKIIQTFTYENVFYIMTLAKNSSVVEFHKFNGSDYSVVKMDMSGELFMDENSKSTSLYRAFGSALTNPIATKIEPSTPNSIEQSSNDNKFYIFNNKLYLTLDMNRAACQLIEIDLDSFSYNLKQYYHPNLITTGFKNTSNSFLTTEYLYLLNANSQQMIFQVIERESGNLLKELKANRDEEITFMNTPIIQEGGTYDKYRELDKTKQYLRKLSGSKLGISPYFLNGLHLITFGGVKETAQAPMMMPFGGIPLGSFAVGGLTFNAFFNPAFMAYNSYANTKSTYFTTVLDMDFEHIEGKVPVNMYDKIDTYLDDNAVEIQTVFKYRGGIYVIHKQGNSPNYKMLLFKDY
;
A
#
# COMPACT_ATOMS: atom_id res chain seq x y z
N MET A 1 -36.95 -42.83 -3.62
CA MET A 1 -36.63 -41.66 -2.77
C MET A 1 -35.13 -41.51 -2.49
N LYS A 2 -34.38 -42.55 -2.07
CA LYS A 2 -32.94 -42.45 -1.79
C LYS A 2 -32.06 -41.96 -2.97
N LYS A 3 -32.37 -42.33 -4.22
CA LYS A 3 -31.60 -41.87 -5.41
C LYS A 3 -31.76 -40.37 -5.70
N LEU A 4 -32.91 -39.78 -5.36
CA LEU A 4 -33.15 -38.34 -5.57
C LEU A 4 -32.39 -37.50 -4.54
N THR A 5 -32.22 -38.01 -3.32
CA THR A 5 -31.45 -37.36 -2.25
C THR A 5 -29.95 -37.29 -2.59
N TYR A 6 -29.38 -38.34 -3.19
CA TYR A 6 -27.99 -38.33 -3.65
C TYR A 6 -27.74 -37.37 -4.82
N CYS A 7 -28.69 -37.22 -5.75
CA CYS A 7 -28.58 -36.24 -6.84
C CYS A 7 -28.63 -34.79 -6.34
N ILE A 8 -29.44 -34.48 -5.32
CA ILE A 8 -29.51 -33.13 -4.73
C ILE A 8 -28.23 -32.80 -3.94
N LEU A 9 -27.65 -33.77 -3.23
CA LEU A 9 -26.35 -33.59 -2.54
C LEU A 9 -25.17 -33.41 -3.51
N LEU A 10 -25.18 -34.09 -4.66
CA LEU A 10 -24.17 -33.89 -5.71
C LEU A 10 -24.32 -32.54 -6.42
N LEU A 11 -25.54 -32.05 -6.63
CA LEU A 11 -25.79 -30.73 -7.24
C LEU A 11 -25.42 -29.56 -6.30
N LEU A 12 -25.54 -29.73 -4.98
CA LEU A 12 -25.10 -28.73 -4.00
C LEU A 12 -23.57 -28.67 -3.85
N ALA A 13 -22.83 -29.74 -4.21
CA ALA A 13 -21.37 -29.76 -4.22
C ALA A 13 -20.74 -29.01 -5.42
N PHE A 14 -21.55 -28.60 -6.40
CA PHE A 14 -21.12 -27.88 -7.61
C PHE A 14 -21.74 -26.47 -7.73
N LEU A 15 -22.24 -25.88 -6.64
CA LEU A 15 -22.50 -24.45 -6.68
C LEU A 15 -21.14 -23.75 -6.84
N PRO A 16 -20.90 -23.00 -7.94
CA PRO A 16 -19.70 -22.20 -8.04
C PRO A 16 -19.77 -21.21 -6.88
N VAL A 17 -18.90 -21.40 -5.88
CA VAL A 17 -18.61 -20.35 -4.93
C VAL A 17 -17.95 -19.26 -5.75
N SER A 18 -18.75 -18.32 -6.24
CA SER A 18 -18.23 -17.17 -6.97
C SER A 18 -17.18 -16.52 -6.10
N ALA A 19 -15.96 -16.39 -6.64
CA ALA A 19 -14.84 -15.76 -5.95
C ALA A 19 -15.13 -14.30 -5.54
N GLN A 20 -16.15 -13.70 -6.15
CA GLN A 20 -16.63 -12.34 -5.95
C GLN A 20 -18.14 -12.29 -5.69
N ILE A 21 -18.56 -11.33 -4.87
CA ILE A 21 -19.96 -11.02 -4.58
C ILE A 21 -20.26 -9.64 -5.16
N THR A 22 -21.27 -9.52 -6.04
CA THR A 22 -21.77 -8.20 -6.44
C THR A 22 -22.53 -7.58 -5.27
N VAL A 23 -22.02 -6.47 -4.75
CA VAL A 23 -22.63 -5.76 -3.62
C VAL A 23 -23.47 -4.56 -4.06
N ASN A 24 -23.18 -3.99 -5.24
CA ASN A 24 -24.00 -2.94 -5.83
C ASN A 24 -23.81 -2.86 -7.36
N ASP A 25 -24.84 -2.41 -8.07
CA ASP A 25 -24.78 -1.90 -9.45
C ASP A 25 -25.45 -0.52 -9.48
N PHE A 26 -24.72 0.52 -9.86
CA PHE A 26 -25.22 1.88 -9.90
C PHE A 26 -24.86 2.61 -11.19
N LYS A 27 -25.66 3.61 -11.54
CA LYS A 27 -25.42 4.46 -12.71
C LYS A 27 -24.77 5.76 -12.30
N ASN A 28 -23.90 6.30 -13.16
CA ASN A 28 -23.49 7.70 -13.05
C ASN A 28 -24.63 8.63 -13.53
N SER A 29 -25.73 8.67 -12.78
CA SER A 29 -26.99 9.38 -13.13
C SER A 29 -26.82 10.90 -13.21
N LEU A 30 -25.81 11.46 -12.53
CA LEU A 30 -25.50 12.88 -12.57
C LEU A 30 -24.69 13.31 -13.80
N LYS A 31 -24.16 12.35 -14.58
CA LYS A 31 -23.39 12.65 -15.79
C LYS A 31 -24.30 13.09 -16.92
N THR A 32 -24.26 14.39 -17.20
CA THR A 32 -24.96 14.98 -18.35
C THR A 32 -24.04 15.19 -19.57
N THR A 33 -22.74 14.89 -19.45
CA THR A 33 -21.75 15.14 -20.50
C THR A 33 -21.48 13.87 -21.31
N GLN A 34 -21.13 14.03 -22.59
CA GLN A 34 -20.62 12.92 -23.42
C GLN A 34 -19.14 12.62 -23.18
N ARG A 35 -18.48 13.32 -22.24
CA ARG A 35 -17.05 13.18 -22.02
C ARG A 35 -16.71 11.84 -21.38
N ASP A 36 -15.52 11.33 -21.70
CA ASP A 36 -15.05 10.08 -21.14
C ASP A 36 -14.82 10.21 -19.64
N VAL A 37 -15.17 9.13 -18.96
CA VAL A 37 -14.82 8.95 -17.55
C VAL A 37 -13.34 8.66 -17.52
N LEU A 38 -12.67 9.31 -16.59
CA LEU A 38 -11.25 9.24 -16.49
C LEU A 38 -10.78 8.52 -15.22
N GLY A 39 -11.67 8.34 -14.24
CA GLY A 39 -11.29 7.79 -12.95
C GLY A 39 -12.42 7.56 -11.97
N ILE A 40 -12.15 6.72 -10.98
CA ILE A 40 -13.01 6.44 -9.82
C ILE A 40 -12.15 6.60 -8.56
N VAL A 41 -12.62 7.37 -7.59
CA VAL A 41 -11.90 7.71 -6.37
C VAL A 41 -12.78 7.41 -5.15
N PRO A 42 -12.46 6.39 -4.36
CA PRO A 42 -13.19 6.09 -3.13
C PRO A 42 -12.61 6.85 -1.93
N PHE A 43 -13.50 7.29 -1.03
CA PHE A 43 -13.17 7.86 0.27
C PHE A 43 -14.00 7.13 1.33
N GLU A 44 -13.40 6.60 2.38
CA GLU A 44 -14.10 5.82 3.40
C GLU A 44 -14.28 6.61 4.71
N ASN A 45 -15.42 6.44 5.37
CA ASN A 45 -15.63 6.86 6.75
C ASN A 45 -15.48 5.64 7.68
N PRO A 46 -14.29 5.43 8.29
CA PRO A 46 -14.08 4.32 9.22
C PRO A 46 -14.97 4.36 10.46
N ILE A 47 -15.54 5.52 10.84
CA ILE A 47 -16.31 5.68 12.09
C ILE A 47 -17.75 5.17 11.94
N ASN A 48 -18.43 5.53 10.84
CA ASN A 48 -19.86 5.19 10.66
C ASN A 48 -20.14 4.29 9.45
N GLY A 49 -19.12 3.91 8.69
CA GLY A 49 -19.26 3.07 7.50
C GLY A 49 -19.80 3.77 6.26
N LEU A 50 -20.11 5.06 6.27
CA LEU A 50 -20.39 5.76 5.03
C LEU A 50 -19.15 5.77 4.15
N TYR A 51 -19.29 5.70 2.84
CA TYR A 51 -18.17 5.93 1.93
C TYR A 51 -18.64 6.65 0.68
N ASN A 52 -17.75 7.47 0.13
CA ASN A 52 -18.00 8.26 -1.05
C ASN A 52 -17.23 7.69 -2.24
N VAL A 53 -17.89 7.54 -3.37
CA VAL A 53 -17.27 7.21 -4.65
C VAL A 53 -17.38 8.42 -5.56
N VAL A 54 -16.24 9.03 -5.88
CA VAL A 54 -16.15 10.14 -6.81
C VAL A 54 -15.73 9.65 -8.18
N ILE A 55 -16.62 9.76 -9.15
CA ILE A 55 -16.34 9.51 -10.56
C ILE A 55 -15.87 10.81 -11.20
N LEU A 56 -14.75 10.77 -11.93
CA LEU A 56 -14.12 11.94 -12.54
C LEU A 56 -14.27 11.89 -14.06
N ASP A 57 -14.68 13.01 -14.66
CA ASP A 57 -14.46 13.29 -16.08
C ASP A 57 -13.52 14.50 -16.26
N THR A 58 -13.26 14.93 -17.50
CA THR A 58 -12.34 16.06 -17.77
C THR A 58 -12.83 17.43 -17.24
N LYS A 59 -14.11 17.56 -16.88
CA LYS A 59 -14.75 18.80 -16.40
C LYS A 59 -15.33 18.67 -14.99
N ARG A 60 -15.92 17.54 -14.63
CA ARG A 60 -16.74 17.41 -13.43
C ARG A 60 -16.29 16.25 -12.56
N ALA A 61 -16.63 16.36 -11.28
CA ALA A 61 -16.58 15.25 -10.35
C ALA A 61 -18.02 14.93 -9.90
N TYR A 62 -18.36 13.64 -9.89
CA TYR A 62 -19.67 13.12 -9.50
C TYR A 62 -19.48 12.27 -8.26
N ALA A 63 -19.93 12.76 -7.11
CA ALA A 63 -19.78 12.11 -5.81
C ALA A 63 -21.05 11.34 -5.46
N TYR A 64 -20.90 10.05 -5.17
CA TYR A 64 -21.97 9.15 -4.77
C TYR A 64 -21.69 8.65 -3.36
N LEU A 65 -22.62 8.90 -2.43
CA LEU A 65 -22.48 8.51 -1.03
C LEU A 65 -23.23 7.20 -0.81
N PHE A 66 -22.54 6.22 -0.23
CA PHE A 66 -23.08 4.90 0.08
C PHE A 66 -23.10 4.64 1.58
N ASP A 67 -24.08 3.86 2.04
CA ASP A 67 -24.12 3.34 3.41
C ASP A 67 -23.30 2.06 3.59
N GLU A 68 -23.28 1.55 4.81
CA GLU A 68 -22.58 0.32 5.17
C GLU A 68 -23.10 -0.95 4.51
N ASN A 69 -24.33 -0.92 3.99
CA ASN A 69 -24.95 -1.99 3.24
C ASN A 69 -24.78 -1.78 1.73
N HIS A 70 -23.91 -0.86 1.34
CA HIS A 70 -23.64 -0.46 -0.04
C HIS A 70 -24.85 0.14 -0.76
N ASN A 71 -25.87 0.64 -0.07
CA ASN A 71 -26.98 1.35 -0.72
C ASN A 71 -26.57 2.78 -1.04
N LEU A 72 -26.95 3.28 -2.21
CA LEU A 72 -26.77 4.69 -2.56
C LEU A 72 -27.71 5.55 -1.71
N VAL A 73 -27.15 6.40 -0.86
CA VAL A 73 -27.93 7.27 0.04
C VAL A 73 -28.01 8.72 -0.43
N ASP A 74 -27.02 9.20 -1.18
CA ASP A 74 -27.02 10.58 -1.69
C ASP A 74 -26.05 10.74 -2.88
N SER A 75 -26.17 11.85 -3.60
CA SER A 75 -25.24 12.19 -4.67
C SER A 75 -25.13 13.70 -4.91
N LEU A 76 -23.94 14.13 -5.34
CA LEU A 76 -23.60 15.51 -5.68
C LEU A 76 -22.71 15.57 -6.92
N ALA A 77 -22.78 16.64 -7.68
CA ALA A 77 -21.88 16.88 -8.81
C ALA A 77 -21.32 18.29 -8.77
N THR A 78 -20.09 18.44 -9.28
CA THR A 78 -19.50 19.76 -9.48
C THR A 78 -20.00 20.36 -10.80
N GLU A 79 -20.12 21.69 -10.85
CA GLU A 79 -20.38 22.39 -12.10
C GLU A 79 -19.15 22.33 -13.03
N ASP A 80 -17.97 22.52 -12.43
CA ASP A 80 -16.63 22.39 -13.01
C ASP A 80 -15.63 21.89 -11.96
N ARG A 81 -14.43 21.51 -12.39
CA ARG A 81 -13.32 21.04 -11.57
C ARG A 81 -12.20 22.06 -11.65
N GLU A 82 -11.68 22.45 -10.49
CA GLU A 82 -10.50 23.30 -10.45
C GLU A 82 -9.28 22.55 -11.01
N ARG A 83 -8.69 23.09 -12.08
CA ARG A 83 -7.59 22.45 -12.82
C ARG A 83 -6.21 22.82 -12.28
N LYS A 84 -6.12 23.86 -11.43
CA LYS A 84 -4.88 24.30 -10.79
C LYS A 84 -4.31 23.24 -9.82
N TYR A 85 -5.19 22.53 -9.12
CA TYR A 85 -4.79 21.56 -8.08
C TYR A 85 -4.99 20.15 -8.60
N LYS A 86 -3.91 19.57 -9.13
CA LYS A 86 -3.95 18.26 -9.78
C LYS A 86 -3.56 17.11 -8.88
N LYS A 87 -2.97 17.37 -7.70
CA LYS A 87 -2.44 16.35 -6.80
C LYS A 87 -3.34 16.14 -5.58
N ILE A 88 -3.92 14.95 -5.39
CA ILE A 88 -4.65 14.62 -4.14
C ILE A 88 -3.67 14.15 -3.08
N LEU A 89 -3.69 14.79 -1.91
CA LEU A 89 -2.84 14.46 -0.77
C LEU A 89 -3.51 13.53 0.25
N GLY A 90 -4.83 13.61 0.38
CA GLY A 90 -5.59 12.89 1.38
C GLY A 90 -6.99 13.46 1.54
N TYR A 91 -7.69 13.06 2.59
CA TYR A 91 -9.06 13.50 2.83
C TYR A 91 -9.43 13.58 4.31
N SER A 92 -10.45 14.36 4.62
CA SER A 92 -11.12 14.38 5.93
C SER A 92 -12.64 14.29 5.75
N ILE A 93 -13.34 13.98 6.84
CA ILE A 93 -14.80 13.90 6.84
C ILE A 93 -15.33 14.75 8.00
N ALA A 94 -16.21 15.68 7.69
CA ALA A 94 -16.91 16.52 8.65
C ALA A 94 -18.37 16.09 8.80
N ASN A 95 -18.97 16.35 9.96
CA ASN A 95 -20.39 16.07 10.23
C ASN A 95 -20.80 14.62 9.95
N GLY A 96 -19.86 13.68 9.99
CA GLY A 96 -20.07 12.27 9.68
C GLY A 96 -20.32 11.92 8.20
N ARG A 97 -20.58 12.89 7.31
CA ARG A 97 -20.93 12.60 5.91
C ARG A 97 -20.38 13.58 4.87
N ASP A 98 -19.78 14.69 5.28
CA ASP A 98 -19.27 15.72 4.36
C ASP A 98 -17.80 15.45 4.06
N PHE A 99 -17.48 15.08 2.82
CA PHE A 99 -16.14 14.67 2.42
C PHE A 99 -15.32 15.85 1.94
N ARG A 100 -14.05 15.92 2.35
CA ARG A 100 -13.10 16.96 1.95
C ARG A 100 -11.85 16.34 1.38
N ALA A 101 -11.57 16.57 0.10
CA ALA A 101 -10.30 16.15 -0.50
C ALA A 101 -9.28 17.29 -0.42
N TYR A 102 -8.10 17.01 0.11
CA TYR A 102 -7.00 17.97 0.18
C TYR A 102 -6.13 17.85 -1.07
N LEU A 103 -5.98 18.97 -1.77
CA LEU A 103 -5.34 19.03 -3.07
C LEU A 103 -4.13 19.96 -3.05
N THR A 104 -3.16 19.70 -3.91
CA THR A 104 -2.04 20.59 -4.18
C THR A 104 -1.75 20.71 -5.68
N ASN A 105 -0.99 21.74 -6.06
CA ASN A 105 -0.53 21.90 -7.43
C ASN A 105 0.72 21.05 -7.72
N ASP A 106 1.13 20.99 -8.98
CA ASP A 106 2.28 20.16 -9.40
C ASP A 106 3.56 20.50 -8.62
N LYS A 107 3.76 21.78 -8.28
CA LYS A 107 4.91 22.29 -7.50
C LYS A 107 4.81 22.08 -5.98
N THR A 108 3.71 21.51 -5.48
CA THR A 108 3.46 21.28 -4.03
C THR A 108 3.62 22.54 -3.17
N ASN A 109 3.20 23.70 -3.70
CA ASN A 109 3.37 24.99 -3.03
C ASN A 109 2.08 25.81 -2.92
N SER A 110 0.97 25.29 -3.44
CA SER A 110 -0.36 25.88 -3.31
C SER A 110 -1.34 24.76 -2.97
N PHE A 111 -2.20 24.99 -1.98
CA PHE A 111 -3.11 23.97 -1.45
C PHE A 111 -4.55 24.43 -1.58
N ALA A 112 -5.46 23.47 -1.72
CA ALA A 112 -6.90 23.69 -1.73
C ALA A 112 -7.64 22.50 -1.14
N ILE A 113 -8.91 22.72 -0.83
CA ILE A 113 -9.87 21.68 -0.46
C ILE A 113 -10.96 21.65 -1.52
N ALA A 114 -11.32 20.45 -1.95
CA ALA A 114 -12.58 20.18 -2.60
C ALA A 114 -13.58 19.68 -1.54
N ASP A 115 -14.58 20.49 -1.22
CA ASP A 115 -15.61 20.21 -0.22
C ASP A 115 -16.84 19.61 -0.90
N PHE A 116 -17.20 18.38 -0.58
CA PHE A 116 -18.45 17.72 -0.96
C PHE A 116 -19.37 17.69 0.27
N ASN A 117 -20.19 18.73 0.43
CA ASN A 117 -21.08 18.87 1.58
C ASN A 117 -22.46 18.29 1.25
N PHE A 118 -22.72 17.08 1.74
CA PHE A 118 -23.98 16.37 1.56
C PHE A 118 -25.08 16.93 2.46
N THR A 119 -24.70 17.55 3.59
CA THR A 119 -25.63 18.19 4.51
C THR A 119 -26.29 19.42 3.87
N THR A 120 -25.51 20.30 3.25
CA THR A 120 -26.00 21.54 2.61
C THR A 120 -26.24 21.39 1.11
N ARG A 121 -25.94 20.21 0.54
CA ARG A 121 -25.98 19.90 -0.91
C ARG A 121 -25.15 20.85 -1.77
N THR A 122 -23.98 21.24 -1.28
CA THR A 122 -23.07 22.14 -2.01
C THR A 122 -21.74 21.46 -2.29
N VAL A 123 -21.16 21.73 -3.46
CA VAL A 123 -19.77 21.39 -3.76
C VAL A 123 -18.98 22.67 -4.00
N GLY A 124 -17.81 22.77 -3.38
CA GLY A 124 -16.98 23.97 -3.45
C GLY A 124 -15.50 23.68 -3.48
N TYR A 125 -14.73 24.66 -3.95
CA TYR A 125 -13.28 24.65 -3.92
C TYR A 125 -12.79 25.85 -3.13
N ARG A 126 -11.88 25.62 -2.17
CA ARG A 126 -11.37 26.67 -1.28
C ARG A 126 -9.85 26.60 -1.19
N PRO A 127 -9.10 27.69 -1.44
CA PRO A 127 -7.66 27.68 -1.21
C PRO A 127 -7.36 27.54 0.28
N VAL A 128 -6.30 26.80 0.60
CA VAL A 128 -5.79 26.65 1.97
C VAL A 128 -4.52 27.46 2.12
N LYS A 129 -4.46 28.31 3.15
CA LYS A 129 -3.27 29.09 3.50
C LYS A 129 -2.28 28.22 4.27
N PHE A 130 -1.80 27.15 3.65
CA PHE A 130 -0.78 26.27 4.18
C PHE A 130 0.54 26.48 3.44
N LYS A 131 1.65 26.51 4.18
CA LYS A 131 3.00 26.48 3.62
C LYS A 131 3.69 25.25 4.16
N LEU A 132 4.19 24.42 3.25
CA LEU A 132 4.98 23.25 3.62
C LEU A 132 6.19 23.71 4.46
N PRO A 133 6.42 23.15 5.66
CA PRO A 133 7.61 23.46 6.45
C PRO A 133 8.90 23.08 5.71
N LYS A 134 10.01 23.71 6.10
CA LYS A 134 11.34 23.29 5.63
C LYS A 134 11.68 21.93 6.23
N GLY A 135 11.86 20.92 5.40
CA GLY A 135 12.12 19.55 5.86
C GLY A 135 11.78 18.51 4.80
N LYS A 136 11.51 17.28 5.26
CA LYS A 136 11.02 16.17 4.44
C LYS A 136 9.57 15.86 4.80
N ILE A 137 8.75 15.46 3.82
CA ILE A 137 7.44 14.84 4.12
C ILE A 137 7.70 13.38 4.44
N ILE A 138 7.37 12.94 5.66
CA ILE A 138 7.41 11.52 6.03
C ILE A 138 6.33 10.79 5.27
N GLN A 139 5.07 11.20 5.46
CA GLN A 139 3.89 10.63 4.81
C GLN A 139 2.66 11.51 5.05
N THR A 140 1.63 11.34 4.23
CA THR A 140 0.27 11.87 4.44
C THR A 140 -0.67 10.73 4.80
N PHE A 141 -1.60 10.94 5.73
CA PHE A 141 -2.56 9.91 6.12
C PHE A 141 -3.86 10.51 6.63
N THR A 142 -4.91 9.69 6.64
CA THR A 142 -6.18 10.00 7.29
C THR A 142 -6.33 9.05 8.46
N TYR A 143 -6.65 9.60 9.64
CA TYR A 143 -6.92 8.84 10.86
C TYR A 143 -8.14 9.45 11.54
N GLU A 144 -9.12 8.62 11.91
CA GLU A 144 -10.41 9.05 12.48
C GLU A 144 -11.05 10.25 11.76
N ASN A 145 -11.20 10.13 10.44
CA ASN A 145 -11.77 11.18 9.58
C ASN A 145 -10.99 12.50 9.55
N VAL A 146 -9.80 12.57 10.12
CA VAL A 146 -8.94 13.75 10.12
C VAL A 146 -7.75 13.53 9.19
N PHE A 147 -7.43 14.55 8.39
CA PHE A 147 -6.29 14.51 7.48
C PHE A 147 -5.03 15.04 8.17
N TYR A 148 -3.92 14.32 7.97
CA TYR A 148 -2.61 14.65 8.51
C TYR A 148 -1.55 14.73 7.41
N ILE A 149 -0.68 15.73 7.51
CA ILE A 149 0.62 15.72 6.84
C ILE A 149 1.68 15.55 7.93
N MET A 150 2.48 14.48 7.84
CA MET A 150 3.59 14.21 8.75
C MET A 150 4.90 14.68 8.11
N THR A 151 5.60 15.59 8.78
CA THR A 151 6.88 16.15 8.29
C THR A 151 7.99 15.94 9.29
N LEU A 152 9.22 15.88 8.80
CA LEU A 152 10.44 15.82 9.59
C LEU A 152 11.21 17.12 9.42
N ALA A 153 11.42 17.85 10.51
CA ALA A 153 12.14 19.11 10.48
C ALA A 153 13.60 18.90 10.04
N LYS A 154 14.13 19.88 9.29
CA LYS A 154 15.44 19.75 8.65
C LYS A 154 16.56 19.54 9.67
N ASN A 155 17.39 18.51 9.44
CA ASN A 155 18.57 18.18 10.26
C ASN A 155 18.27 17.92 11.75
N SER A 156 17.03 17.59 12.12
CA SER A 156 16.65 17.31 13.51
C SER A 156 16.03 15.92 13.67
N SER A 157 15.59 15.61 14.88
CA SER A 157 14.74 14.46 15.19
C SER A 157 13.33 14.90 15.60
N VAL A 158 12.88 16.08 15.13
CA VAL A 158 11.57 16.63 15.44
C VAL A 158 10.59 16.31 14.32
N VAL A 159 9.59 15.50 14.64
CA VAL A 159 8.46 15.18 13.76
C VAL A 159 7.31 16.14 14.05
N GLU A 160 6.68 16.65 13.00
CA GLU A 160 5.53 17.54 13.09
C GLU A 160 4.32 16.90 12.38
N PHE A 161 3.20 16.79 13.10
CA PHE A 161 1.92 16.32 12.60
C PHE A 161 1.02 17.53 12.36
N HIS A 162 0.82 17.88 11.09
CA HIS A 162 -0.09 18.94 10.67
C HIS A 162 -1.50 18.37 10.56
N LYS A 163 -2.32 18.57 11.58
CA LYS A 163 -3.70 18.06 11.71
C LYS A 163 -4.67 19.07 11.11
N PHE A 164 -5.30 18.73 9.99
CA PHE A 164 -6.20 19.63 9.26
C PHE A 164 -7.64 19.54 9.74
N ASN A 165 -8.29 20.69 9.94
CA ASN A 165 -9.71 20.82 10.18
C ASN A 165 -10.29 21.82 9.16
N GLY A 166 -10.74 21.30 8.01
CA GLY A 166 -11.09 22.16 6.89
C GLY A 166 -9.86 22.96 6.45
N SER A 167 -10.00 24.29 6.34
CA SER A 167 -8.93 25.19 5.90
C SER A 167 -7.90 25.52 6.97
N ASP A 168 -8.24 25.28 8.24
CA ASP A 168 -7.35 25.50 9.36
C ASP A 168 -6.58 24.22 9.67
N TYR A 169 -5.47 24.38 10.39
CA TYR A 169 -4.67 23.25 10.86
C TYR A 169 -4.01 23.57 12.20
N SER A 170 -3.73 22.52 12.96
CA SER A 170 -2.92 22.56 14.17
C SER A 170 -1.67 21.70 13.97
N VAL A 171 -0.63 21.95 14.76
CA VAL A 171 0.62 21.20 14.68
C VAL A 171 0.92 20.56 16.02
N VAL A 172 1.03 19.24 16.03
CA VAL A 172 1.57 18.50 17.17
C VAL A 172 3.04 18.18 16.86
N LYS A 173 3.94 18.51 17.79
CA LYS A 173 5.37 18.24 17.64
C LYS A 173 5.79 17.10 18.55
N MET A 174 6.58 16.20 18.01
CA MET A 174 7.19 15.08 18.72
C MET A 174 8.70 15.22 18.57
N ASP A 175 9.40 15.41 19.69
CA ASP A 175 10.84 15.61 19.71
C ASP A 175 11.55 14.31 20.15
N MET A 176 12.28 13.70 19.20
CA MET A 176 13.12 12.52 19.44
C MET A 176 14.61 12.89 19.44
N SER A 177 14.97 14.14 19.76
CA SER A 177 16.38 14.58 19.72
C SER A 177 17.24 13.94 20.82
N GLY A 178 16.63 13.35 21.85
CA GLY A 178 17.32 12.53 22.85
C GLY A 178 17.64 11.10 22.39
N GLU A 179 17.04 10.65 21.28
CA GLU A 179 17.26 9.31 20.74
C GLU A 179 18.47 9.26 19.80
N LEU A 180 19.11 8.09 19.74
CA LEU A 180 20.22 7.82 18.83
C LEU A 180 19.73 6.94 17.68
N PHE A 181 19.74 7.50 16.47
CA PHE A 181 19.46 6.74 15.26
C PHE A 181 20.76 6.36 14.55
N MET A 182 20.73 5.34 13.72
CA MET A 182 21.87 4.95 12.89
C MET A 182 21.63 5.26 11.41
N ASP A 183 22.68 5.76 10.75
CA ASP A 183 22.71 5.91 9.29
C ASP A 183 23.12 4.60 8.58
N GLU A 184 23.23 4.67 7.25
CA GLU A 184 23.66 3.56 6.39
C GLU A 184 25.04 2.99 6.74
N ASN A 185 25.89 3.76 7.43
CA ASN A 185 27.24 3.39 7.84
C ASN A 185 27.30 2.97 9.32
N SER A 186 26.13 2.74 9.95
CA SER A 186 26.02 2.44 11.39
C SER A 186 26.56 3.54 12.30
N LYS A 187 26.59 4.79 11.84
CA LYS A 187 26.98 5.93 12.68
C LYS A 187 25.76 6.55 13.33
N SER A 188 25.91 6.88 14.61
CA SER A 188 24.90 7.61 15.37
C SER A 188 24.60 8.97 14.71
N THR A 189 23.33 9.30 14.57
CA THR A 189 22.86 10.44 13.80
C THR A 189 21.45 10.87 14.22
N SER A 190 20.94 11.97 13.63
CA SER A 190 19.55 12.40 13.82
C SER A 190 18.60 11.61 12.93
N LEU A 191 17.31 11.56 13.30
CA LEU A 191 16.29 10.88 12.50
C LEU A 191 16.26 11.38 11.05
N TYR A 192 16.42 12.70 10.83
CA TYR A 192 16.48 13.29 9.49
C TYR A 192 17.52 12.65 8.57
N ARG A 193 18.67 12.27 9.13
CA ARG A 193 19.76 11.61 8.43
C ARG A 193 19.60 10.08 8.39
N ALA A 194 18.97 9.48 9.39
CA ALA A 194 18.66 8.04 9.41
C ALA A 194 17.71 7.64 8.27
N PHE A 195 16.78 8.52 7.89
CA PHE A 195 15.98 8.39 6.65
C PHE A 195 16.82 8.46 5.35
N GLY A 196 18.13 8.69 5.44
CA GLY A 196 19.08 8.74 4.33
C GLY A 196 18.94 9.95 3.42
N SER A 197 19.58 9.88 2.25
CA SER A 197 19.58 10.92 1.22
C SER A 197 18.31 10.91 0.35
N ALA A 198 17.25 10.22 0.77
CA ALA A 198 15.99 10.04 0.03
C ALA A 198 15.61 11.31 -0.75
N LEU A 199 15.74 11.22 -2.08
CA LEU A 199 15.48 12.31 -3.02
C LEU A 199 13.97 12.45 -3.34
N THR A 200 13.16 11.52 -2.83
CA THR A 200 11.72 11.41 -3.03
C THR A 200 10.98 11.88 -1.79
N ASN A 201 9.91 12.64 -1.97
CA ASN A 201 8.92 12.91 -0.92
C ASN A 201 7.63 12.22 -1.37
N PRO A 202 6.91 11.46 -0.55
CA PRO A 202 7.25 11.17 0.84
C PRO A 202 8.47 10.25 0.94
N ILE A 203 9.18 10.33 2.06
CA ILE A 203 10.42 9.57 2.29
C ILE A 203 10.16 8.16 2.84
N ALA A 204 8.92 7.83 3.20
CA ALA A 204 8.49 6.51 3.66
C ALA A 204 7.33 5.96 2.82
N THR A 205 7.43 4.70 2.41
CA THR A 205 6.39 4.01 1.62
C THR A 205 5.30 3.49 2.56
N LYS A 206 4.05 3.90 2.36
CA LYS A 206 2.92 3.35 3.13
C LYS A 206 2.64 1.92 2.67
N ILE A 207 2.54 1.00 3.62
CA ILE A 207 2.27 -0.42 3.42
C ILE A 207 0.94 -0.77 4.09
N GLU A 208 0.13 -1.57 3.41
CA GLU A 208 -1.07 -2.18 3.97
C GLU A 208 -0.79 -3.68 4.21
N PRO A 209 -0.42 -4.09 5.43
CA PRO A 209 0.07 -5.43 5.70
C PRO A 209 -1.03 -6.50 5.61
N SER A 210 -2.31 -6.12 5.60
CA SER A 210 -3.44 -7.05 5.45
C SER A 210 -3.83 -7.35 4.00
N THR A 211 -3.09 -6.81 3.03
CA THR A 211 -3.27 -7.10 1.60
C THR A 211 -1.98 -7.68 1.02
N PRO A 212 -2.03 -8.41 -0.11
CA PRO A 212 -0.81 -8.79 -0.82
C PRO A 212 0.00 -7.54 -1.18
N ASN A 213 1.32 -7.55 -0.93
CA ASN A 213 2.22 -6.46 -1.29
C ASN A 213 3.21 -6.93 -2.36
N SER A 214 3.69 -6.01 -3.20
CA SER A 214 4.72 -6.37 -4.18
C SER A 214 6.13 -6.30 -3.57
N ILE A 215 7.09 -6.95 -4.23
CA ILE A 215 8.51 -6.87 -3.82
C ILE A 215 9.05 -5.43 -4.02
N GLU A 216 8.59 -4.72 -5.04
CA GLU A 216 8.94 -3.31 -5.31
C GLU A 216 8.56 -2.42 -4.12
N GLN A 217 7.33 -2.54 -3.61
CA GLN A 217 6.87 -1.76 -2.46
C GLN A 217 7.58 -2.15 -1.18
N SER A 218 7.61 -3.45 -0.87
CA SER A 218 8.24 -3.96 0.35
C SER A 218 9.75 -3.82 0.34
N SER A 219 10.39 -3.55 -0.82
CA SER A 219 11.83 -3.33 -0.90
C SER A 219 12.32 -1.94 -0.48
N ASN A 220 11.40 -1.00 -0.22
CA ASN A 220 11.78 0.34 0.23
C ASN A 220 12.40 0.30 1.63
N ASP A 221 13.50 1.04 1.83
CA ASP A 221 14.23 1.04 3.10
C ASP A 221 13.43 1.70 4.23
N ASN A 222 12.54 2.65 3.91
CA ASN A 222 11.69 3.31 4.90
C ASN A 222 10.22 2.98 4.63
N LYS A 223 9.53 2.39 5.62
CA LYS A 223 8.12 2.00 5.48
C LYS A 223 7.27 2.61 6.57
N PHE A 224 6.00 2.84 6.24
CA PHE A 224 5.00 3.48 7.08
C PHE A 224 3.78 2.57 7.18
N TYR A 225 3.33 2.29 8.40
CA TYR A 225 2.18 1.43 8.66
C TYR A 225 1.22 2.12 9.62
N ILE A 226 -0.08 1.84 9.49
CA ILE A 226 -1.09 2.22 10.49
C ILE A 226 -1.97 0.99 10.74
N PHE A 227 -2.06 0.59 12.01
CA PHE A 227 -3.00 -0.42 12.49
C PHE A 227 -3.08 -0.33 14.03
N ASN A 228 -4.18 -0.80 14.61
CA ASN A 228 -4.41 -0.81 16.06
C ASN A 228 -4.14 0.55 16.75
N ASN A 229 -4.66 1.65 16.17
CA ASN A 229 -4.50 3.02 16.68
C ASN A 229 -3.02 3.47 16.84
N LYS A 230 -2.12 2.84 16.10
CA LYS A 230 -0.70 3.17 16.11
C LYS A 230 -0.19 3.36 14.71
N LEU A 231 0.79 4.24 14.59
CA LEU A 231 1.58 4.48 13.41
C LEU A 231 2.96 3.88 13.64
N TYR A 232 3.47 3.15 12.67
CA TYR A 232 4.78 2.52 12.72
C TYR A 232 5.66 3.00 11.58
N LEU A 233 6.93 3.28 11.89
CA LEU A 233 7.97 3.52 10.89
C LEU A 233 9.07 2.47 11.05
N THR A 234 9.40 1.77 9.98
CA THR A 234 10.63 0.95 9.93
C THR A 234 11.68 1.66 9.09
N LEU A 235 12.91 1.71 9.60
CA LEU A 235 14.08 2.26 8.91
C LEU A 235 15.14 1.17 8.73
N ASP A 236 15.29 0.70 7.49
CA ASP A 236 16.22 -0.35 7.06
C ASP A 236 17.41 0.20 6.26
N MET A 237 17.62 1.51 6.30
CA MET A 237 18.78 2.16 5.68
C MET A 237 20.10 1.60 6.23
N ASN A 238 20.13 1.30 7.53
CA ASN A 238 21.22 0.57 8.15
C ASN A 238 21.04 -0.93 7.89
N ARG A 239 22.02 -1.53 7.18
CA ARG A 239 21.93 -2.96 6.83
C ARG A 239 22.08 -3.93 8.00
N ALA A 240 22.57 -3.47 9.16
CA ALA A 240 22.73 -4.27 10.35
C ALA A 240 21.46 -4.33 11.23
N ALA A 241 20.56 -3.34 11.14
CA ALA A 241 19.38 -3.31 12.00
C ALA A 241 18.21 -2.55 11.39
N CYS A 242 17.00 -3.06 11.63
CA CYS A 242 15.75 -2.33 11.48
C CYS A 242 15.53 -1.47 12.73
N GLN A 243 15.38 -0.15 12.55
CA GLN A 243 14.95 0.76 13.61
C GLN A 243 13.44 0.96 13.49
N LEU A 244 12.68 0.58 14.52
CA LEU A 244 11.22 0.65 14.57
C LEU A 244 10.80 1.79 15.50
N ILE A 245 10.08 2.77 14.95
CA ILE A 245 9.41 3.81 15.72
C ILE A 245 7.93 3.46 15.79
N GLU A 246 7.42 3.23 16.99
CA GLU A 246 5.99 3.07 17.25
C GLU A 246 5.43 4.38 17.79
N ILE A 247 4.32 4.86 17.25
CA ILE A 247 3.69 6.12 17.63
C ILE A 247 2.22 5.85 17.97
N ASP A 248 1.81 6.22 19.16
CA ASP A 248 0.41 6.23 19.58
C ASP A 248 -0.30 7.45 18.97
N LEU A 249 -1.39 7.24 18.23
CA LEU A 249 -2.04 8.32 17.46
C LEU A 249 -2.98 9.21 18.29
N ASP A 250 -3.33 8.78 19.51
CA ASP A 250 -4.14 9.57 20.44
C ASP A 250 -3.28 10.53 21.26
N SER A 251 -2.20 10.00 21.85
CA SER A 251 -1.30 10.73 22.74
C SER A 251 -0.10 11.37 22.03
N PHE A 252 0.25 10.89 20.83
CA PHE A 252 1.50 11.20 20.14
C PHE A 252 2.75 10.88 20.99
N SER A 253 2.64 9.91 21.89
CA SER A 253 3.80 9.28 22.52
C SER A 253 4.47 8.30 21.56
N TYR A 254 5.75 8.00 21.77
CA TYR A 254 6.50 7.10 20.92
C TYR A 254 7.31 6.06 21.72
N ASN A 255 7.65 4.95 21.06
CA ASN A 255 8.61 3.96 21.50
C ASN A 255 9.60 3.68 20.36
N LEU A 256 10.88 3.61 20.67
CA LEU A 256 11.94 3.26 19.73
C LEU A 256 12.48 1.87 20.08
N LYS A 257 12.39 0.94 19.13
CA LYS A 257 12.98 -0.40 19.22
C LYS A 257 13.99 -0.61 18.10
N GLN A 258 14.98 -1.43 18.36
CA GLN A 258 15.99 -1.80 17.37
C GLN A 258 16.07 -3.32 17.27
N TYR A 259 15.96 -3.83 16.05
CA TYR A 259 16.05 -5.26 15.75
C TYR A 259 17.21 -5.51 14.81
N TYR A 260 18.19 -6.28 15.25
CA TYR A 260 19.35 -6.62 14.44
C TYR A 260 18.97 -7.66 13.38
N HIS A 261 19.37 -7.40 12.14
CA HIS A 261 19.24 -8.37 11.06
C HIS A 261 20.11 -9.60 11.32
N PRO A 262 19.72 -10.80 10.86
CA PRO A 262 20.50 -12.01 11.07
C PRO A 262 21.93 -11.88 10.53
N ASN A 263 22.90 -12.41 11.27
CA ASN A 263 24.32 -12.32 10.90
C ASN A 263 24.65 -13.24 9.71
N LEU A 264 25.28 -12.68 8.68
CA LEU A 264 25.80 -13.45 7.54
C LEU A 264 27.32 -13.56 7.60
N ILE A 265 27.89 -14.51 6.86
CA ILE A 265 29.30 -14.51 6.50
C ILE A 265 29.55 -13.36 5.53
N THR A 266 30.18 -12.28 5.99
CA THR A 266 30.36 -11.03 5.24
C THR A 266 31.74 -10.84 4.63
N THR A 267 32.72 -11.68 4.95
CA THR A 267 34.11 -11.52 4.47
C THR A 267 34.16 -11.53 2.93
N GLY A 268 34.41 -10.36 2.34
CA GLY A 268 34.46 -10.16 0.89
C GLY A 268 33.11 -10.03 0.17
N PHE A 269 31.98 -9.97 0.90
CA PHE A 269 30.65 -9.91 0.32
C PHE A 269 29.80 -8.77 0.88
N LYS A 270 29.22 -7.96 -0.01
CA LYS A 270 28.22 -6.96 0.37
C LYS A 270 26.91 -7.65 0.73
N ASN A 271 26.35 -7.30 1.89
CA ASN A 271 25.02 -7.72 2.30
C ASN A 271 23.97 -6.66 1.95
N THR A 272 22.73 -7.12 1.88
CA THR A 272 21.53 -6.31 1.75
C THR A 272 20.49 -6.91 2.68
N SER A 273 19.67 -6.06 3.26
CA SER A 273 18.70 -6.46 4.27
C SER A 273 17.47 -5.58 4.21
N ASN A 274 16.36 -6.13 4.69
CA ASN A 274 15.12 -5.38 4.80
C ASN A 274 14.19 -6.01 5.84
N SER A 275 13.21 -5.23 6.29
CA SER A 275 12.17 -5.68 7.22
C SER A 275 10.77 -5.54 6.66
N PHE A 276 9.83 -6.31 7.19
CA PHE A 276 8.40 -6.12 6.98
C PHE A 276 7.65 -6.25 8.30
N LEU A 277 6.69 -5.37 8.55
CA LEU A 277 5.92 -5.34 9.79
C LEU A 277 4.47 -5.75 9.52
N THR A 278 3.95 -6.63 10.37
CA THR A 278 2.53 -6.96 10.48
C THR A 278 2.03 -6.64 11.88
N THR A 279 0.73 -6.89 12.13
CA THR A 279 0.14 -6.69 13.45
C THR A 279 0.82 -7.50 14.55
N GLU A 280 1.22 -8.73 14.23
CA GLU A 280 1.74 -9.71 15.21
C GLU A 280 3.25 -9.92 15.08
N TYR A 281 3.79 -9.83 13.86
CA TYR A 281 5.16 -10.25 13.57
C TYR A 281 5.99 -9.16 12.91
N LEU A 282 7.29 -9.18 13.25
CA LEU A 282 8.35 -8.52 12.51
C LEU A 282 9.13 -9.56 11.71
N TYR A 283 9.27 -9.31 10.42
CA TYR A 283 10.00 -10.16 9.50
C TYR A 283 11.32 -9.49 9.14
N LEU A 284 12.43 -10.20 9.29
CA LEU A 284 13.77 -9.71 8.95
C LEU A 284 14.40 -10.60 7.89
N LEU A 285 14.99 -9.99 6.86
CA LEU A 285 15.70 -10.70 5.81
C LEU A 285 17.08 -10.07 5.62
N ASN A 286 18.11 -10.89 5.61
CA ASN A 286 19.47 -10.50 5.23
C ASN A 286 19.97 -11.46 4.17
N ALA A 287 20.54 -10.95 3.09
CA ALA A 287 21.11 -11.77 2.03
C ALA A 287 22.41 -11.18 1.47
N ASN A 288 23.26 -12.08 0.99
CA ASN A 288 24.40 -11.75 0.15
C ASN A 288 24.57 -12.82 -0.93
N SER A 289 25.68 -12.80 -1.68
CA SER A 289 25.90 -13.76 -2.78
C SER A 289 26.16 -15.21 -2.32
N GLN A 290 26.36 -15.45 -1.02
CA GLN A 290 26.66 -16.76 -0.42
C GLN A 290 25.48 -17.35 0.34
N GLN A 291 24.67 -16.52 1.01
CA GLN A 291 23.56 -16.99 1.83
C GLN A 291 22.43 -15.98 1.95
N MET A 292 21.26 -16.47 2.31
CA MET A 292 20.09 -15.71 2.72
C MET A 292 19.58 -16.29 4.05
N ILE A 293 19.33 -15.42 5.02
CA ILE A 293 18.70 -15.78 6.30
C ILE A 293 17.46 -14.92 6.48
N PHE A 294 16.35 -15.58 6.77
CA PHE A 294 15.06 -14.99 7.08
C PHE A 294 14.67 -15.34 8.51
N GLN A 295 14.12 -14.37 9.25
CA GLN A 295 13.65 -14.55 10.61
C GLN A 295 12.24 -14.01 10.79
N VAL A 296 11.45 -14.70 11.61
CA VAL A 296 10.15 -14.26 12.11
C VAL A 296 10.27 -13.98 13.60
N ILE A 297 9.91 -12.78 14.01
CA ILE A 297 9.98 -12.31 15.39
C ILE A 297 8.58 -11.95 15.87
N GLU A 298 8.17 -12.44 17.03
CA GLU A 298 6.98 -11.98 17.72
C GLU A 298 7.18 -10.53 18.17
N ARG A 299 6.33 -9.62 17.71
CA ARG A 299 6.57 -8.18 17.85
C ARG A 299 6.52 -7.68 19.30
N GLU A 300 5.59 -8.22 20.08
CA GLU A 300 5.36 -7.78 21.47
C GLU A 300 6.49 -8.27 22.40
N SER A 301 6.86 -9.55 22.32
CA SER A 301 7.89 -10.13 23.18
C SER A 301 9.32 -9.94 22.66
N GLY A 302 9.49 -9.79 21.35
CA GLY A 302 10.79 -9.83 20.68
C GLY A 302 11.34 -11.25 20.48
N ASN A 303 10.55 -12.29 20.75
CA ASN A 303 11.00 -13.68 20.63
C ASN A 303 11.18 -14.08 19.16
N LEU A 304 12.29 -14.75 18.86
CA LEU A 304 12.50 -15.40 17.57
C LEU A 304 11.61 -16.65 17.49
N LEU A 305 10.71 -16.69 16.50
CA LEU A 305 9.78 -17.81 16.28
C LEU A 305 10.31 -18.77 15.21
N LYS A 306 10.89 -18.25 14.13
CA LYS A 306 11.40 -19.05 13.02
C LYS A 306 12.63 -18.45 12.40
N GLU A 307 13.52 -19.32 11.91
CA GLU A 307 14.64 -18.97 11.05
C GLU A 307 14.69 -19.92 9.86
N LEU A 308 14.77 -19.37 8.64
CA LEU A 308 14.96 -20.12 7.39
C LEU A 308 16.27 -19.68 6.73
N LYS A 309 17.02 -20.65 6.18
CA LYS A 309 18.35 -20.42 5.60
C LYS A 309 18.47 -21.03 4.21
N ALA A 310 19.05 -20.27 3.28
CA ALA A 310 19.43 -20.75 1.97
C ALA A 310 20.90 -20.46 1.71
N ASN A 311 21.67 -21.48 1.31
CA ASN A 311 23.09 -21.36 0.98
C ASN A 311 23.32 -21.51 -0.52
N ARG A 312 24.37 -20.86 -1.03
CA ARG A 312 24.68 -20.75 -2.47
C ARG A 312 24.74 -22.07 -3.22
N ASP A 313 25.36 -23.06 -2.61
CA ASP A 313 25.67 -24.34 -3.24
C ASP A 313 24.69 -25.46 -2.81
N GLU A 314 23.57 -25.08 -2.18
CA GLU A 314 22.48 -25.96 -1.75
C GLU A 314 21.17 -25.58 -2.44
N GLU A 315 20.26 -26.53 -2.60
CA GLU A 315 18.89 -26.24 -3.03
C GLU A 315 18.09 -25.59 -1.90
N ILE A 316 17.20 -24.68 -2.23
CA ILE A 316 16.30 -24.06 -1.25
C ILE A 316 15.16 -25.05 -0.97
N THR A 317 15.08 -25.57 0.26
CA THR A 317 14.15 -26.64 0.64
C THR A 317 12.74 -26.16 1.01
N PHE A 318 12.51 -24.85 1.05
CA PHE A 318 11.25 -24.23 1.49
C PHE A 318 10.59 -23.40 0.37
N MET A 319 10.68 -23.84 -0.88
CA MET A 319 10.04 -23.18 -2.02
C MET A 319 8.74 -23.87 -2.41
N ASN A 320 7.69 -23.08 -2.67
CA ASN A 320 6.43 -23.53 -3.28
C ASN A 320 6.29 -23.09 -4.74
N THR A 321 7.17 -22.20 -5.20
CA THR A 321 7.27 -21.75 -6.59
C THR A 321 8.71 -21.92 -7.08
N PRO A 322 8.93 -22.05 -8.39
CA PRO A 322 10.23 -21.79 -8.97
C PRO A 322 10.75 -20.40 -8.58
N ILE A 323 12.04 -20.17 -8.77
CA ILE A 323 12.61 -18.83 -8.65
C ILE A 323 12.29 -18.08 -9.93
N ILE A 324 11.36 -17.14 -9.84
CA ILE A 324 10.84 -16.35 -10.94
C ILE A 324 11.65 -15.08 -11.09
N GLN A 325 11.91 -14.69 -12.33
CA GLN A 325 12.43 -13.37 -12.71
C GLN A 325 11.45 -12.74 -13.69
N GLU A 326 10.83 -11.63 -13.28
CA GLU A 326 9.88 -10.86 -14.08
C GLU A 326 10.43 -9.47 -14.45
N GLY A 327 10.05 -8.95 -15.62
CA GLY A 327 10.30 -7.55 -15.98
C GLY A 327 11.48 -7.22 -16.92
N GLY A 328 11.88 -8.11 -17.83
CA GLY A 328 12.90 -7.83 -18.86
C GLY A 328 12.37 -7.11 -20.12
N THR A 329 13.27 -6.49 -20.90
CA THR A 329 12.93 -5.80 -22.18
C THR A 329 12.41 -6.75 -23.26
N TYR A 330 12.78 -8.05 -23.18
CA TYR A 330 12.49 -9.05 -24.20
C TYR A 330 11.71 -10.26 -23.67
N ASP A 331 11.95 -10.69 -22.43
CA ASP A 331 11.19 -11.75 -21.75
C ASP A 331 10.53 -11.20 -20.48
N LYS A 332 9.20 -11.34 -20.41
CA LYS A 332 8.40 -10.91 -19.24
C LYS A 332 8.53 -11.87 -18.07
N TYR A 333 8.90 -13.13 -18.31
CA TYR A 333 8.97 -14.20 -17.32
C TYR A 333 10.17 -15.12 -17.62
N ARG A 334 10.93 -15.47 -16.58
CA ARG A 334 12.03 -16.44 -16.66
C ARG A 334 12.18 -17.17 -15.33
N GLU A 335 12.33 -18.48 -15.36
CA GLU A 335 12.69 -19.27 -14.19
C GLU A 335 14.22 -19.41 -14.06
N LEU A 336 14.70 -19.44 -12.81
CA LEU A 336 16.12 -19.64 -12.48
C LEU A 336 16.30 -20.98 -11.78
N ASP A 337 17.21 -21.80 -12.29
CA ASP A 337 17.38 -23.17 -11.81
C ASP A 337 18.23 -23.31 -10.54
N LYS A 338 19.00 -22.27 -10.15
CA LYS A 338 20.05 -22.41 -9.13
C LYS A 338 19.99 -21.31 -8.06
N THR A 339 20.08 -21.72 -6.80
CA THR A 339 20.20 -20.85 -5.61
C THR A 339 21.31 -19.80 -5.77
N LYS A 340 22.49 -20.20 -6.28
CA LYS A 340 23.60 -19.29 -6.60
C LYS A 340 23.23 -18.15 -7.54
N GLN A 341 22.34 -18.38 -8.52
CA GLN A 341 21.90 -17.32 -9.42
C GLN A 341 20.96 -16.34 -8.72
N TYR A 342 20.05 -16.87 -7.90
CA TYR A 342 19.13 -16.10 -7.07
C TYR A 342 19.86 -15.21 -6.06
N LEU A 343 20.74 -15.78 -5.23
CA LEU A 343 21.49 -15.04 -4.21
C LEU A 343 22.38 -13.95 -4.81
N ARG A 344 23.02 -14.22 -5.97
CA ARG A 344 23.77 -13.19 -6.70
C ARG A 344 22.88 -12.03 -7.13
N LYS A 345 21.66 -12.29 -7.61
CA LYS A 345 20.71 -11.23 -8.00
C LYS A 345 20.24 -10.43 -6.79
N LEU A 346 19.86 -11.12 -5.71
CA LEU A 346 19.49 -10.51 -4.43
C LEU A 346 20.57 -9.54 -3.93
N SER A 347 21.82 -9.99 -3.87
CA SER A 347 22.95 -9.19 -3.34
C SER A 347 23.18 -7.85 -4.07
N GLY A 348 22.75 -7.75 -5.33
CA GLY A 348 22.87 -6.55 -6.15
C GLY A 348 21.56 -5.78 -6.32
N SER A 349 20.59 -6.00 -5.43
CA SER A 349 19.23 -5.47 -5.52
C SER A 349 18.74 -4.96 -4.16
N LYS A 350 17.63 -4.21 -4.17
CA LYS A 350 16.89 -3.91 -2.94
C LYS A 350 16.05 -5.12 -2.58
N LEU A 351 16.28 -5.71 -1.39
CA LEU A 351 15.52 -6.86 -0.93
C LEU A 351 14.11 -6.43 -0.53
N GLY A 352 13.11 -7.24 -0.84
CA GLY A 352 11.75 -7.11 -0.31
C GLY A 352 11.29 -8.42 0.32
N ILE A 353 10.39 -8.29 1.30
CA ILE A 353 9.66 -9.40 1.92
C ILE A 353 8.19 -9.04 1.82
N SER A 354 7.38 -9.93 1.27
CA SER A 354 5.94 -9.76 1.23
C SER A 354 5.25 -10.95 1.89
N PRO A 355 5.06 -10.90 3.22
CA PRO A 355 4.25 -11.87 3.92
C PRO A 355 2.77 -11.53 3.74
N TYR A 356 1.96 -12.55 3.56
CA TYR A 356 0.51 -12.45 3.45
C TYR A 356 -0.14 -13.62 4.17
N PHE A 357 -1.09 -13.30 5.05
CA PHE A 357 -1.81 -14.30 5.82
C PHE A 357 -3.12 -14.68 5.11
N LEU A 358 -3.27 -15.96 4.76
CA LEU A 358 -4.41 -16.47 4.03
C LEU A 358 -4.81 -17.83 4.59
N ASN A 359 -6.02 -17.91 5.16
CA ASN A 359 -6.63 -19.16 5.64
C ASN A 359 -5.74 -19.98 6.60
N GLY A 360 -5.08 -19.33 7.56
CA GLY A 360 -4.19 -20.03 8.50
C GLY A 360 -2.80 -20.35 7.93
N LEU A 361 -2.46 -19.80 6.76
CA LEU A 361 -1.17 -19.98 6.11
C LEU A 361 -0.44 -18.64 5.96
N HIS A 362 0.87 -18.67 6.15
CA HIS A 362 1.76 -17.55 5.83
C HIS A 362 2.34 -17.76 4.44
N LEU A 363 1.86 -17.00 3.46
CA LEU A 363 2.41 -16.93 2.12
C LEU A 363 3.50 -15.86 2.15
N ILE A 364 4.77 -16.24 2.05
CA ILE A 364 5.87 -15.29 2.14
C ILE A 364 6.64 -15.28 0.82
N THR A 365 6.59 -14.15 0.14
CA THR A 365 7.38 -13.92 -1.08
C THR A 365 8.67 -13.21 -0.72
N PHE A 366 9.80 -13.82 -1.07
CA PHE A 366 11.13 -13.25 -0.92
C PHE A 366 11.61 -12.77 -2.28
N GLY A 367 12.19 -11.57 -2.36
CA GLY A 367 12.70 -11.14 -3.63
C GLY A 367 13.63 -9.95 -3.59
N GLY A 368 14.07 -9.57 -4.78
CA GLY A 368 14.96 -8.45 -5.01
C GLY A 368 14.56 -7.64 -6.25
N VAL A 369 14.55 -6.32 -6.11
CA VAL A 369 14.24 -5.38 -7.19
C VAL A 369 15.50 -4.62 -7.59
N LYS A 370 15.79 -4.58 -8.89
CA LYS A 370 16.80 -3.68 -9.44
C LYS A 370 16.12 -2.43 -9.96
N GLU A 371 16.63 -1.27 -9.56
CA GLU A 371 16.26 -0.01 -10.21
C GLU A 371 16.78 -0.04 -11.65
N THR A 372 15.90 -0.30 -12.61
CA THR A 372 16.20 -0.03 -14.02
C THR A 372 15.89 1.44 -14.29
N ALA A 373 16.81 2.17 -14.91
CA ALA A 373 16.61 3.55 -15.38
C ALA A 373 15.39 3.72 -16.34
N GLN A 374 14.79 2.61 -16.77
CA GLN A 374 13.65 2.51 -17.67
C GLN A 374 12.48 1.68 -17.09
N ALA A 375 12.45 1.42 -15.77
CA ALA A 375 11.17 1.01 -15.17
C ALA A 375 10.26 2.24 -15.25
N PRO A 376 9.04 2.13 -15.79
CA PRO A 376 8.06 3.17 -15.60
C PRO A 376 7.69 3.12 -14.11
N MET A 377 8.51 3.74 -13.26
CA MET A 377 7.92 4.55 -12.20
C MET A 377 6.90 5.37 -12.97
N MET A 378 5.61 5.17 -12.71
CA MET A 378 4.59 6.05 -13.25
C MET A 378 5.00 7.45 -12.80
N MET A 379 5.68 8.16 -13.68
CA MET A 379 6.12 9.53 -13.50
C MET A 379 4.98 10.32 -14.12
N PRO A 380 3.99 10.77 -13.34
CA PRO A 380 3.12 11.79 -13.86
C PRO A 380 3.98 13.05 -14.00
N PHE A 381 4.17 13.45 -15.26
CA PHE A 381 4.52 14.78 -15.72
C PHE A 381 4.83 15.82 -14.62
N GLY A 382 6.12 16.14 -14.47
CA GLY A 382 6.57 17.43 -13.93
C GLY A 382 6.58 17.57 -12.41
N GLY A 383 7.79 17.50 -11.83
CA GLY A 383 8.14 18.15 -10.57
C GLY A 383 7.74 17.43 -9.29
N ILE A 384 8.77 17.05 -8.53
CA ILE A 384 8.80 16.29 -7.26
C ILE A 384 8.21 14.86 -7.40
N PRO A 385 9.03 13.81 -7.31
CA PRO A 385 8.59 12.42 -7.34
C PRO A 385 7.96 12.07 -5.99
N LEU A 386 6.73 12.53 -5.79
CA LEU A 386 5.76 11.82 -4.95
C LEU A 386 5.43 10.54 -5.71
N GLY A 387 5.67 9.37 -5.13
CA GLY A 387 5.14 8.12 -5.67
C GLY A 387 3.67 8.35 -5.93
N SER A 388 3.29 8.44 -7.20
CA SER A 388 1.98 8.94 -7.60
C SER A 388 1.51 8.18 -8.82
N PHE A 389 0.22 7.94 -8.89
CA PHE A 389 -0.42 7.34 -10.05
C PHE A 389 -1.41 8.35 -10.62
N ALA A 390 -1.60 8.34 -11.93
CA ALA A 390 -2.56 9.23 -12.57
C ALA A 390 -3.91 8.51 -12.70
N VAL A 391 -4.97 9.09 -12.15
CA VAL A 391 -6.34 8.69 -12.49
C VAL A 391 -7.04 9.90 -13.05
N GLY A 392 -7.19 9.90 -14.36
CA GLY A 392 -7.98 10.88 -15.05
C GLY A 392 -7.56 12.34 -15.00
N GLY A 393 -6.26 12.54 -15.25
CA GLY A 393 -5.63 13.85 -15.27
C GLY A 393 -5.43 14.46 -13.88
N LEU A 394 -5.89 13.78 -12.81
CA LEU A 394 -5.45 14.01 -11.46
C LEU A 394 -4.33 13.02 -11.13
N THR A 395 -3.30 13.54 -10.51
CA THR A 395 -2.20 12.79 -9.93
C THR A 395 -2.57 12.47 -8.49
N PHE A 396 -2.64 11.20 -8.13
CA PHE A 396 -2.92 10.78 -6.77
C PHE A 396 -1.60 10.53 -6.10
N ASN A 397 -1.43 11.07 -4.89
CA ASN A 397 -0.39 10.55 -4.04
C ASN A 397 -0.68 9.04 -3.84
N ALA A 398 0.33 8.18 -4.06
CA ALA A 398 0.22 6.72 -3.93
C ALA A 398 -0.50 6.30 -2.64
N PHE A 399 -0.38 7.11 -1.59
CA PHE A 399 -0.80 6.73 -0.25
C PHE A 399 -2.25 7.13 0.09
N PHE A 400 -2.97 7.76 -0.85
CA PHE A 400 -4.40 8.07 -0.72
C PHE A 400 -5.26 6.79 -0.69
N ASN A 401 -4.95 5.83 -1.55
CA ASN A 401 -5.61 4.52 -1.61
C ASN A 401 -4.55 3.41 -1.61
N PRO A 402 -4.08 2.97 -0.42
CA PRO A 402 -3.03 1.96 -0.27
C PRO A 402 -3.38 0.63 -0.93
N ALA A 403 -4.65 0.19 -0.87
CA ALA A 403 -5.09 -1.06 -1.50
C ALA A 403 -4.97 -0.99 -3.03
N PHE A 404 -5.39 0.12 -3.67
CA PHE A 404 -5.19 0.29 -5.10
C PHE A 404 -3.72 0.31 -5.51
N MET A 405 -2.86 0.93 -4.69
CA MET A 405 -1.43 0.91 -4.96
C MET A 405 -0.80 -0.46 -4.78
N ALA A 406 -1.15 -1.16 -3.70
CA ALA A 406 -0.70 -2.53 -3.46
C ALA A 406 -1.09 -3.42 -4.64
N TYR A 407 -2.35 -3.35 -5.07
CA TYR A 407 -2.86 -4.06 -6.24
C TYR A 407 -2.12 -3.68 -7.54
N ASN A 408 -2.00 -2.39 -7.88
CA ASN A 408 -1.31 -1.99 -9.12
C ASN A 408 0.16 -2.39 -9.13
N SER A 409 0.83 -2.33 -7.98
CA SER A 409 2.22 -2.75 -7.83
C SER A 409 2.36 -4.27 -7.91
N TYR A 410 1.37 -5.00 -7.38
CA TYR A 410 1.27 -6.46 -7.49
C TYR A 410 1.05 -6.91 -8.93
N ALA A 411 0.17 -6.25 -9.68
CA ALA A 411 -0.11 -6.58 -11.08
C ALA A 411 1.02 -6.18 -12.04
N ASN A 412 1.96 -5.32 -11.61
CA ASN A 412 3.01 -4.77 -12.47
C ASN A 412 4.40 -4.85 -11.80
N THR A 413 4.89 -6.08 -11.58
CA THR A 413 6.18 -6.33 -10.92
C THR A 413 7.34 -6.42 -11.93
N LYS A 414 8.54 -6.08 -11.44
CA LYS A 414 9.84 -6.33 -12.07
C LYS A 414 10.83 -6.77 -11.01
N SER A 415 10.75 -8.03 -10.61
CA SER A 415 11.55 -8.54 -9.51
C SER A 415 12.05 -9.96 -9.78
N THR A 416 13.06 -10.38 -9.01
CA THR A 416 13.42 -11.80 -8.90
C THR A 416 12.93 -12.30 -7.55
N TYR A 417 12.09 -13.33 -7.52
CA TYR A 417 11.44 -13.79 -6.29
C TYR A 417 11.08 -15.28 -6.31
N PHE A 418 10.75 -15.81 -5.15
CA PHE A 418 9.99 -17.05 -5.00
C PHE A 418 9.05 -16.92 -3.80
N THR A 419 8.04 -17.79 -3.72
CA THR A 419 7.09 -17.82 -2.60
C THR A 419 7.23 -19.11 -1.81
N THR A 420 7.17 -18.99 -0.49
CA THR A 420 7.03 -20.10 0.46
C THR A 420 5.66 -20.05 1.12
N VAL A 421 5.14 -21.21 1.49
CA VAL A 421 3.92 -21.38 2.27
C VAL A 421 4.30 -22.03 3.59
N LEU A 422 4.00 -21.34 4.68
CA LEU A 422 4.20 -21.84 6.03
C LEU A 422 2.87 -22.00 6.75
N ASP A 423 2.78 -22.94 7.69
CA ASP A 423 1.66 -23.04 8.63
C ASP A 423 1.76 -22.00 9.75
N MET A 424 0.81 -22.05 10.69
CA MET A 424 0.75 -21.17 11.87
C MET A 424 1.98 -21.28 12.78
N ASP A 425 2.68 -22.41 12.76
CA ASP A 425 3.91 -22.65 13.53
C ASP A 425 5.17 -22.30 12.71
N PHE A 426 4.97 -21.67 11.54
CA PHE A 426 6.00 -21.30 10.57
C PHE A 426 6.76 -22.51 9.99
N GLU A 427 6.17 -23.70 9.99
CA GLU A 427 6.71 -24.86 9.30
C GLU A 427 6.32 -24.86 7.82
N HIS A 428 7.25 -25.25 6.95
CA HIS A 428 7.04 -25.25 5.52
C HIS A 428 6.05 -26.34 5.11
N ILE A 429 5.04 -25.94 4.32
CA ILE A 429 4.06 -26.84 3.73
C ILE A 429 4.35 -26.99 2.25
N GLU A 430 4.59 -28.22 1.79
CA GLU A 430 4.70 -28.51 0.37
C GLU A 430 3.35 -28.36 -0.36
N GLY A 431 3.42 -27.97 -1.64
CA GLY A 431 2.25 -27.88 -2.50
C GLY A 431 2.15 -26.56 -3.24
N LYS A 432 0.98 -26.31 -3.83
CA LYS A 432 0.71 -25.09 -4.59
C LYS A 432 0.46 -23.92 -3.66
N VAL A 433 0.97 -22.74 -4.05
CA VAL A 433 0.61 -21.48 -3.41
C VAL A 433 -0.89 -21.23 -3.58
N PRO A 434 -1.64 -21.00 -2.50
CA PRO A 434 -3.06 -20.64 -2.60
C PRO A 434 -3.26 -19.33 -3.38
N VAL A 435 -4.33 -19.28 -4.17
CA VAL A 435 -4.69 -18.09 -4.96
C VAL A 435 -5.22 -17.00 -4.03
N ASN A 436 -4.56 -15.82 -4.02
CA ASN A 436 -4.93 -14.71 -3.16
C ASN A 436 -6.02 -13.81 -3.81
N MET A 437 -6.55 -12.85 -3.04
CA MET A 437 -7.55 -11.91 -3.53
C MET A 437 -7.13 -11.11 -4.77
N TYR A 438 -5.86 -10.73 -4.91
CA TYR A 438 -5.39 -9.92 -6.05
C TYR A 438 -5.29 -10.76 -7.32
N ASP A 439 -4.86 -12.02 -7.22
CA ASP A 439 -4.91 -12.97 -8.35
C ASP A 439 -6.34 -13.13 -8.88
N LYS A 440 -7.32 -13.21 -7.97
CA LYS A 440 -8.75 -13.31 -8.31
C LYS A 440 -9.26 -12.04 -8.99
N ILE A 441 -8.80 -10.87 -8.52
CA ILE A 441 -9.14 -9.57 -9.12
C ILE A 441 -8.55 -9.48 -10.52
N ASP A 442 -7.26 -9.79 -10.71
CA ASP A 442 -6.58 -9.78 -12.01
C ASP A 442 -7.30 -10.66 -13.02
N THR A 443 -7.54 -11.92 -12.66
CA THR A 443 -8.28 -12.88 -13.50
C THR A 443 -9.64 -12.32 -13.92
N TYR A 444 -10.40 -11.78 -12.96
CA TYR A 444 -11.72 -11.23 -13.25
C TYR A 444 -11.67 -10.03 -14.20
N LEU A 445 -10.73 -9.10 -13.98
CA LEU A 445 -10.66 -7.87 -14.76
C LEU A 445 -10.18 -8.13 -16.20
N ASP A 446 -9.25 -9.06 -16.37
CA ASP A 446 -8.78 -9.52 -17.67
C ASP A 446 -9.90 -10.24 -18.44
N ASP A 447 -10.59 -11.19 -17.81
CA ASP A 447 -11.72 -11.93 -18.41
C ASP A 447 -12.86 -11.01 -18.85
N ASN A 448 -12.97 -9.84 -18.23
CA ASN A 448 -14.04 -8.87 -18.46
C ASN A 448 -13.60 -7.61 -19.24
N ALA A 449 -12.34 -7.55 -19.70
CA ALA A 449 -11.76 -6.43 -20.43
C ALA A 449 -12.08 -5.06 -19.78
N VAL A 450 -11.85 -4.96 -18.46
CA VAL A 450 -12.15 -3.75 -17.70
C VAL A 450 -11.11 -2.67 -17.95
N GLU A 451 -11.56 -1.47 -18.34
CA GLU A 451 -10.66 -0.33 -18.63
C GLU A 451 -10.58 0.68 -17.48
N ILE A 452 -11.68 0.88 -16.75
CA ILE A 452 -11.76 1.88 -15.66
C ILE A 452 -12.15 1.16 -14.38
N GLN A 453 -11.25 1.23 -13.40
CA GLN A 453 -11.44 0.59 -12.11
C GLN A 453 -10.79 1.35 -10.96
N THR A 454 -11.22 1.00 -9.76
CA THR A 454 -10.48 1.25 -8.52
C THR A 454 -10.63 0.05 -7.61
N VAL A 455 -9.57 -0.24 -6.86
CA VAL A 455 -9.55 -1.25 -5.80
C VAL A 455 -9.43 -0.50 -4.48
N PHE A 456 -10.26 -0.80 -3.50
CA PHE A 456 -10.15 -0.16 -2.19
C PHE A 456 -10.51 -1.11 -1.07
N LYS A 457 -9.91 -0.88 0.08
CA LYS A 457 -10.26 -1.58 1.31
C LYS A 457 -11.41 -0.86 1.98
N TYR A 458 -12.35 -1.61 2.53
CA TYR A 458 -13.46 -1.08 3.31
C TYR A 458 -13.92 -2.13 4.31
N ARG A 459 -13.92 -1.78 5.61
CA ARG A 459 -14.32 -2.67 6.72
C ARG A 459 -13.72 -4.09 6.65
N GLY A 460 -12.43 -4.17 6.32
CA GLY A 460 -11.69 -5.43 6.23
C GLY A 460 -11.88 -6.23 4.93
N GLY A 461 -12.82 -5.84 4.06
CA GLY A 461 -12.97 -6.43 2.72
C GLY A 461 -12.26 -5.61 1.64
N ILE A 462 -11.90 -6.26 0.53
CA ILE A 462 -11.40 -5.59 -0.67
C ILE A 462 -12.50 -5.51 -1.72
N TYR A 463 -12.72 -4.29 -2.21
CA TYR A 463 -13.76 -3.96 -3.14
C TYR A 463 -13.17 -3.46 -4.45
N VAL A 464 -13.81 -3.85 -5.55
CA VAL A 464 -13.52 -3.34 -6.88
C VAL A 464 -14.74 -2.60 -7.39
N ILE A 465 -14.57 -1.33 -7.76
CA ILE A 465 -15.57 -0.61 -8.54
C ILE A 465 -15.02 -0.45 -9.94
N HIS A 466 -15.78 -0.91 -10.92
CA HIS A 466 -15.37 -0.83 -12.30
C HIS A 466 -16.51 -0.50 -13.26
N LYS A 467 -16.12 -0.11 -14.46
CA LYS A 467 -17.01 0.10 -15.61
C LYS A 467 -16.45 -0.65 -16.83
N GLN A 468 -17.33 -1.38 -17.50
CA GLN A 468 -17.03 -2.10 -18.74
C GLN A 468 -17.41 -1.26 -19.96
N GLY A 469 -16.45 -1.00 -20.85
CA GLY A 469 -16.63 -0.26 -22.11
C GLY A 469 -17.45 1.02 -21.95
N ASN A 470 -18.44 1.23 -22.83
CA ASN A 470 -19.33 2.38 -22.80
C ASN A 470 -20.56 2.24 -21.89
N SER A 471 -20.62 1.19 -21.04
CA SER A 471 -21.75 0.98 -20.13
C SER A 471 -21.95 2.21 -19.22
N PRO A 472 -23.20 2.67 -19.00
CA PRO A 472 -23.51 3.70 -18.02
C PRO A 472 -23.46 3.17 -16.57
N ASN A 473 -23.40 1.85 -16.41
CA ASN A 473 -23.43 1.16 -15.12
C ASN A 473 -22.02 0.90 -14.60
N TYR A 474 -21.89 1.01 -13.28
CA TYR A 474 -20.71 0.67 -12.50
C TYR A 474 -21.06 -0.51 -11.62
N LYS A 475 -20.21 -1.54 -11.66
CA LYS A 475 -20.34 -2.69 -10.77
C LYS A 475 -19.43 -2.52 -9.58
N MET A 476 -19.95 -2.80 -8.39
CA MET A 476 -19.19 -2.88 -7.16
C MET A 476 -19.15 -4.33 -6.69
N LEU A 477 -17.95 -4.87 -6.57
CA LEU A 477 -17.70 -6.28 -6.25
C LEU A 477 -16.88 -6.36 -4.97
N LEU A 478 -17.25 -7.28 -4.08
CA LEU A 478 -16.46 -7.69 -2.93
C LEU A 478 -15.68 -8.95 -3.29
N PHE A 479 -14.36 -8.92 -3.10
CA PHE A 479 -13.48 -10.07 -3.20
C PHE A 479 -13.09 -10.52 -1.79
N LYS A 480 -13.22 -11.83 -1.54
CA LYS A 480 -12.85 -12.44 -0.27
C LYS A 480 -11.75 -13.48 -0.48
N ASP A 481 -10.87 -13.52 0.49
CA ASP A 481 -10.07 -14.69 0.77
C ASP A 481 -10.99 -15.74 1.39
N TYR A 482 -11.09 -16.90 0.74
CA TYR A 482 -11.86 -18.05 1.18
C TYR A 482 -10.90 -19.19 1.43
#